data_AF-A0A9P1DU06-F1
#
_entry.id   AF-A0A9P1DU06-F1
#
_cell.length_a   1.000
_cell.length_b   1.000
_cell.length_c   1.000
_cell.angle_alpha   90.00
_cell.angle_beta   90.00
_cell.angle_gamma   90.00
#
_symmetry.space_group_name_H-M   'P 1'
#
loop_
_entity.id
_entity.type
_entity.pdbx_description
1 polymer ?
#
loop_
_entity_poly.entity_id
_entity_poly.type
_entity_poly.pdbx_seq_one_letter_code
_entity_poly.pdbx_strand_id
1 'polypeptide(L)'
;MRLRRLCEEKAKTKKCHVDVKTREQYVRGGEDREWLEIALVEALQKVGPDRSQHKKLTAEFKARVILVRERMEMKEQEVTGQWLTEEKMVKSGDYTATTIAKVIAYCNRFPSALVRRWKYDTEVREYFVETSTKQTIRNTELYKRQEACDAGDALQQKENRSLVRTISQNI
;
A
#
# COMPACT_ATOMS: atom_id res chain seq x y z
N MET A 1 25.18 -2.82 -2.29
CA MET A 1 24.61 -3.81 -3.25
C MET A 1 24.00 -3.05 -4.43
N ARG A 2 24.12 -3.51 -5.68
CA ARG A 2 23.56 -2.80 -6.86
C ARG A 2 22.26 -3.46 -7.33
N LEU A 3 21.24 -2.67 -7.71
CA LEU A 3 19.94 -3.18 -8.18
C LEU A 3 20.09 -4.18 -9.33
N ARG A 4 20.97 -3.88 -10.30
CA ARG A 4 21.31 -4.81 -11.40
C ARG A 4 21.64 -6.22 -10.91
N ARG A 5 22.39 -6.38 -9.82
CA ARG A 5 22.80 -7.70 -9.31
C ARG A 5 21.63 -8.49 -8.72
N LEU A 6 20.58 -7.82 -8.24
CA LEU A 6 19.37 -8.46 -7.72
C LEU A 6 18.45 -8.91 -8.86
N CYS A 7 18.39 -8.14 -9.95
CA CYS A 7 17.50 -8.39 -11.09
C CYS A 7 18.15 -9.18 -12.24
N GLU A 8 19.47 -9.36 -12.23
CA GLU A 8 20.21 -10.11 -13.25
C GLU A 8 20.02 -11.62 -13.08
N GLU A 9 19.73 -12.30 -14.20
CA GLU A 9 19.63 -13.76 -14.24
C GLU A 9 21.04 -14.36 -14.28
N LYS A 10 21.32 -15.30 -13.37
CA LYS A 10 22.63 -15.95 -13.32
C LYS A 10 22.80 -16.89 -14.51
N ALA A 11 23.80 -16.64 -15.36
CA ALA A 11 24.08 -17.45 -16.55
C ALA A 11 24.16 -18.96 -16.29
N LYS A 12 24.79 -19.36 -15.17
CA LYS A 12 24.98 -20.78 -14.81
C LYS A 12 23.71 -21.47 -14.30
N THR A 13 22.91 -20.78 -13.48
CA THR A 13 21.77 -21.41 -12.80
C THR A 13 20.43 -21.04 -13.42
N LYS A 14 20.39 -20.07 -14.33
CA LYS A 14 19.16 -19.48 -14.89
C LYS A 14 18.17 -19.01 -13.81
N LYS A 15 18.70 -18.66 -12.63
CA LYS A 15 17.93 -18.21 -11.46
C LYS A 15 18.16 -16.72 -11.25
N CYS A 16 17.08 -16.01 -10.94
CA CYS A 16 17.09 -14.62 -10.50
C CYS A 16 16.93 -14.58 -8.96
N HIS A 17 17.44 -13.53 -8.31
CA HIS A 17 17.20 -13.35 -6.87
C HIS A 17 15.78 -12.87 -6.57
N VAL A 18 15.15 -12.20 -7.53
CA VAL A 18 13.79 -11.66 -7.47
C VAL A 18 12.83 -12.48 -8.34
N ASP A 19 11.53 -12.28 -8.13
CA ASP A 19 10.47 -12.85 -8.97
C ASP A 19 10.49 -12.28 -10.40
N VAL A 20 9.77 -12.96 -11.30
CA VAL A 20 9.72 -12.62 -12.73
C VAL A 20 9.14 -11.21 -12.94
N LYS A 21 8.07 -10.84 -12.22
CA LYS A 21 7.45 -9.51 -12.33
C LYS A 21 8.42 -8.40 -11.94
N THR A 22 9.18 -8.57 -10.85
CA THR A 22 10.22 -7.60 -10.45
C THR A 22 11.34 -7.48 -11.48
N ARG A 23 11.73 -8.59 -12.10
CA ARG A 23 12.72 -8.56 -13.19
C ARG A 23 12.19 -7.82 -14.41
N GLU A 24 10.95 -8.08 -14.81
CA GLU A 24 10.32 -7.43 -15.96
C GLU A 24 10.22 -5.92 -15.76
N GLN A 25 9.84 -5.45 -14.57
CA GLN A 25 9.86 -4.03 -14.22
C GLN A 25 11.26 -3.41 -14.37
N TYR A 26 12.28 -4.09 -13.86
CA TYR A 26 13.66 -3.64 -13.99
C TYR A 26 14.08 -3.54 -15.47
N VAL A 27 13.71 -4.52 -16.30
CA VAL A 27 14.03 -4.55 -17.75
C VAL A 27 13.28 -3.45 -18.49
N ARG A 28 11.99 -3.25 -18.19
CA ARG A 28 11.15 -2.21 -18.79
C ARG A 28 11.74 -0.82 -18.60
N GLY A 29 12.35 -0.56 -17.44
CA GLY A 29 12.98 0.73 -17.16
C GLY A 29 11.96 1.82 -16.83
N GLY A 30 12.38 3.08 -16.93
CA GLY A 30 11.54 4.24 -16.57
C GLY A 30 11.16 4.24 -15.08
N GLU A 31 9.94 4.68 -14.81
CA GLU A 31 9.38 4.82 -13.45
C GLU A 31 9.38 3.50 -12.68
N ASP A 32 9.06 2.39 -13.37
CA ASP A 32 9.10 1.03 -12.81
C ASP A 32 10.48 0.69 -12.21
N ARG A 33 11.57 1.14 -12.83
CA ARG A 33 12.93 0.92 -12.31
C ARG A 33 13.24 1.86 -11.14
N GLU A 34 12.81 3.11 -11.22
CA GLU A 34 13.03 4.10 -10.16
C GLU A 34 12.40 3.63 -8.84
N TRP A 35 11.21 3.02 -8.88
CA TRP A 35 10.58 2.44 -7.69
C TRP A 35 11.39 1.30 -7.07
N LEU A 36 12.01 0.46 -7.91
CA LEU A 36 12.90 -0.59 -7.43
C LEU A 36 14.17 0.00 -6.82
N GLU A 37 14.66 1.12 -7.33
CA GLU A 37 15.79 1.84 -6.74
C GLU A 37 15.44 2.41 -5.37
N ILE A 38 14.25 3.02 -5.22
CA ILE A 38 13.73 3.49 -3.93
C ILE A 38 13.63 2.32 -2.94
N ALA A 39 13.02 1.21 -3.34
CA ALA A 39 12.89 0.02 -2.49
C ALA A 39 14.26 -0.53 -2.04
N LEU A 40 15.27 -0.47 -2.92
CA LEU A 40 16.63 -0.88 -2.59
C LEU A 40 17.30 0.09 -1.60
N VAL A 41 17.13 1.40 -1.78
CA VAL A 41 17.67 2.40 -0.87
C VAL A 41 17.05 2.25 0.53
N GLU A 42 15.73 2.08 0.63
CA GLU A 42 15.06 1.84 1.91
C GLU A 42 15.56 0.54 2.59
N ALA A 43 15.74 -0.54 1.81
CA ALA A 43 16.26 -1.79 2.34
C ALA A 43 17.72 -1.64 2.83
N LEU A 44 18.55 -0.90 2.10
CA LEU A 44 19.93 -0.60 2.48
C LEU A 44 20.01 0.27 3.74
N GLN A 45 19.11 1.25 3.90
CA GLN A 45 19.04 2.08 5.10
C GLN A 45 18.71 1.25 6.34
N LYS A 46 17.81 0.26 6.22
CA LYS A 46 17.41 -0.57 7.35
C LYS A 46 18.41 -1.67 7.70
N VAL A 47 18.94 -2.37 6.70
CA VAL A 47 19.83 -3.51 6.93
C VAL A 47 21.27 -3.05 7.08
N GLY A 48 21.72 -2.15 6.20
CA GLY A 48 23.10 -1.73 6.03
C GLY A 48 23.70 -2.20 4.70
N PRO A 49 24.85 -1.61 4.29
CA PRO A 49 25.50 -1.94 3.01
C PRO A 49 26.45 -3.14 3.07
N ASP A 50 26.61 -3.78 4.23
CA ASP A 50 27.59 -4.85 4.43
C ASP A 50 27.24 -6.12 3.62
N ARG A 51 28.28 -6.72 3.03
CA ARG A 51 28.19 -7.95 2.25
C ARG A 51 27.78 -9.16 3.10
N SER A 52 28.14 -9.18 4.39
CA SER A 52 27.77 -10.27 5.31
C SER A 52 26.24 -10.41 5.43
N GLN A 53 25.52 -9.30 5.26
CA GLN A 53 24.07 -9.22 5.42
C GLN A 53 23.31 -9.42 4.10
N HIS A 54 23.95 -9.89 3.03
CA HIS A 54 23.35 -10.03 1.70
C HIS A 54 21.99 -10.76 1.72
N LYS A 55 21.87 -11.86 2.47
CA LYS A 55 20.61 -12.62 2.57
C LYS A 55 19.49 -11.78 3.21
N LYS A 56 19.80 -11.06 4.30
CA LYS A 56 18.87 -10.16 4.99
C LYS A 56 18.45 -9.01 4.08
N LEU A 57 19.41 -8.38 3.41
CA LEU A 57 19.15 -7.30 2.46
C LEU A 57 18.28 -7.74 1.29
N THR A 58 18.48 -8.95 0.77
CA THR A 58 17.64 -9.50 -0.31
C THR A 58 16.20 -9.73 0.16
N ALA A 59 16.01 -10.21 1.39
CA ALA A 59 14.69 -10.42 1.97
C ALA A 59 13.98 -9.08 2.22
N GLU A 60 14.66 -8.12 2.83
CA GLU A 60 14.11 -6.78 3.07
C GLU A 60 13.77 -6.07 1.75
N PHE A 61 14.64 -6.16 0.74
CA PHE A 61 14.37 -5.59 -0.57
C PHE A 61 13.05 -6.12 -1.15
N LYS A 62 12.81 -7.44 -1.09
CA LYS A 62 11.54 -8.02 -1.57
C LYS A 62 10.34 -7.50 -0.80
N ALA A 63 10.44 -7.37 0.52
CA ALA A 63 9.39 -6.78 1.34
C ALA A 63 9.11 -5.33 0.94
N ARG A 64 10.16 -4.54 0.68
CA ARG A 64 10.04 -3.15 0.24
C ARG A 64 9.42 -3.02 -1.14
N VAL A 65 9.77 -3.89 -2.09
CA VAL A 65 9.14 -3.91 -3.42
C VAL A 65 7.64 -4.16 -3.32
N ILE A 66 7.18 -5.04 -2.43
CA ILE A 66 5.75 -5.28 -2.21
C ILE A 66 5.08 -4.00 -1.68
N LEU A 67 5.62 -3.39 -0.63
CA LEU A 67 5.06 -2.17 -0.04
C LEU A 67 5.03 -0.99 -1.02
N VAL A 68 6.09 -0.82 -1.83
CA VAL A 68 6.13 0.23 -2.85
C VAL A 68 5.07 -0.02 -3.91
N ARG A 69 4.88 -1.27 -4.36
CA ARG A 69 3.81 -1.61 -5.31
C ARG A 69 2.43 -1.33 -4.75
N GLU A 70 2.15 -1.76 -3.52
CA GLU A 70 0.88 -1.49 -2.84
C GLU A 70 0.63 0.02 -2.73
N ARG A 71 1.66 0.81 -2.39
CA ARG A 71 1.56 2.27 -2.34
C ARG A 71 1.28 2.88 -3.70
N MET A 72 1.89 2.37 -4.77
CA MET A 72 1.64 2.88 -6.12
C MET A 72 0.24 2.50 -6.60
N GLU A 73 -0.23 1.29 -6.33
CA GLU A 73 -1.60 0.87 -6.63
C GLU A 73 -2.62 1.73 -5.88
N MET A 74 -2.38 2.03 -4.59
CA MET A 74 -3.20 2.98 -3.84
C MET A 74 -3.15 4.38 -4.43
N LYS A 75 -1.98 4.88 -4.86
CA LYS A 75 -1.86 6.19 -5.52
C LYS A 75 -2.58 6.23 -6.88
N GLU A 76 -2.50 5.16 -7.67
CA GLU A 76 -3.23 5.07 -8.94
C GLU A 76 -4.74 5.06 -8.71
N GLN A 77 -5.20 4.34 -7.68
CA GLN A 77 -6.60 4.39 -7.23
C GLN A 77 -6.98 5.81 -6.76
N GLU A 78 -6.10 6.49 -6.02
CA GLU A 78 -6.26 7.89 -5.61
C GLU A 78 -6.32 8.87 -6.81
N VAL A 79 -5.67 8.56 -7.93
CA VAL A 79 -5.72 9.42 -9.13
C VAL A 79 -7.06 9.29 -9.87
N THR A 80 -7.81 8.18 -9.67
CA THR A 80 -9.11 7.95 -10.32
C THR A 80 -10.34 8.48 -9.55
N GLY A 81 -10.12 9.10 -8.39
CA GLY A 81 -11.18 9.76 -7.61
C GLY A 81 -11.13 11.28 -7.69
N GLN A 82 -12.19 11.91 -7.19
CA GLN A 82 -12.33 13.35 -7.11
C GLN A 82 -12.44 13.79 -5.67
N TRP A 83 -11.79 14.90 -5.34
CA TRP A 83 -11.97 15.58 -4.07
C TRP A 83 -13.28 16.36 -4.11
N LEU A 84 -14.24 15.96 -3.29
CA LEU A 84 -15.56 16.60 -3.20
C LEU A 84 -15.79 17.13 -1.79
N THR A 85 -16.41 18.31 -1.71
CA THR A 85 -16.97 18.81 -0.45
C THR A 85 -18.32 18.16 -0.20
N GLU A 86 -18.77 18.16 1.05
CA GLU A 86 -20.13 17.71 1.41
C GLU A 86 -21.19 18.45 0.59
N GLU A 87 -21.07 19.77 0.47
CA GLU A 87 -21.97 20.59 -0.34
C GLU A 87 -21.97 20.19 -1.82
N LYS A 88 -20.80 19.88 -2.40
CA LYS A 88 -20.70 19.43 -3.80
C LYS A 88 -21.34 18.06 -3.99
N MET A 89 -21.18 17.14 -3.04
CA MET A 89 -21.85 15.83 -3.07
C MET A 89 -23.37 15.98 -2.98
N VAL A 90 -23.87 16.88 -2.12
CA VAL A 90 -25.31 17.19 -2.03
C VAL A 90 -25.82 17.81 -3.33
N LYS A 91 -25.07 18.77 -3.90
CA LYS A 91 -25.47 19.51 -5.09
C LYS A 91 -25.43 18.68 -6.37
N SER A 92 -24.57 17.66 -6.46
CA SER A 92 -24.51 16.81 -7.66
C SER A 92 -25.76 15.94 -7.83
N GLY A 93 -26.45 15.62 -6.73
CA GLY A 93 -27.66 14.78 -6.74
C GLY A 93 -27.38 13.29 -6.98
N ASP A 94 -26.13 12.90 -7.26
CA ASP A 94 -25.73 11.51 -7.49
C ASP A 94 -25.61 10.71 -6.17
N TYR A 95 -25.55 11.42 -5.04
CA TYR A 95 -25.32 10.85 -3.71
C TYR A 95 -26.54 11.05 -2.81
N THR A 96 -27.03 9.96 -2.22
CA THR A 96 -28.03 10.06 -1.15
C THR A 96 -27.39 10.57 0.14
N ALA A 97 -28.15 11.25 1.00
CA ALA A 97 -27.66 11.73 2.30
C ALA A 97 -27.01 10.62 3.14
N THR A 98 -27.57 9.41 3.11
CA THR A 98 -27.01 8.22 3.77
C THR A 98 -25.66 7.80 3.19
N THR A 99 -25.49 7.89 1.86
CA THR A 99 -24.23 7.60 1.19
C THR A 99 -23.17 8.62 1.58
N ILE A 100 -23.52 9.91 1.59
CA ILE A 100 -22.61 11.00 1.99
C ILE A 100 -22.10 10.78 3.41
N ALA A 101 -23.01 10.47 4.36
CA ALA A 101 -22.63 10.19 5.74
C ALA A 101 -21.65 9.01 5.87
N LYS A 102 -21.85 7.94 5.07
CA LYS A 102 -20.93 6.79 5.04
C LYS A 102 -19.56 7.15 4.47
N VAL A 103 -19.51 7.94 3.40
CA VAL A 103 -18.25 8.43 2.79
C VAL A 103 -17.47 9.27 3.80
N ILE A 104 -18.14 10.22 4.47
CA ILE A 104 -17.52 11.07 5.49
C ILE A 104 -16.99 10.23 6.65
N ALA A 105 -17.79 9.29 7.15
CA ALA A 105 -17.39 8.40 8.25
C ALA A 105 -16.18 7.53 7.87
N TYR A 106 -16.11 7.04 6.63
CA TYR A 106 -14.98 6.28 6.11
C TYR A 106 -13.72 7.14 5.99
N CYS A 107 -13.81 8.31 5.36
CA CYS A 107 -12.66 9.20 5.16
C CYS A 107 -12.08 9.67 6.50
N ASN A 108 -12.92 9.91 7.51
CA ASN A 108 -12.47 10.31 8.85
C ASN A 108 -11.74 9.18 9.61
N ARG A 109 -11.81 7.91 9.16
CA ARG A 109 -10.96 6.83 9.72
C ARG A 109 -9.51 6.93 9.25
N PHE A 110 -9.27 7.54 8.09
CA PHE A 110 -7.93 7.70 7.49
C PHE A 110 -7.70 9.16 7.03
N PRO A 111 -7.72 10.12 7.96
CA PRO A 111 -7.80 11.53 7.63
C PRO A 111 -6.56 12.05 6.88
N SER A 112 -5.38 11.45 7.09
CA SER A 112 -4.15 11.86 6.41
C SER A 112 -4.12 11.54 4.91
N ALA A 113 -4.94 10.58 4.46
CA ALA A 113 -4.98 10.12 3.07
C ALA A 113 -6.26 10.58 2.36
N LEU A 114 -7.40 10.58 3.04
CA LEU A 114 -8.72 10.75 2.42
C LEU A 114 -9.44 12.05 2.78
N VAL A 115 -8.83 12.90 3.60
CA VAL A 115 -9.38 14.20 4.00
C VAL A 115 -8.32 15.27 3.79
N ARG A 116 -8.71 16.38 3.18
CA ARG A 116 -7.85 17.57 3.12
C ARG A 116 -8.65 18.83 3.37
N ARG A 117 -7.95 19.90 3.73
CA ARG A 117 -8.56 21.23 3.83
C ARG A 117 -8.78 21.80 2.44
N TRP A 118 -9.91 22.46 2.24
CA TRP A 118 -10.17 23.13 0.98
C TRP A 118 -9.22 24.31 0.78
N LYS A 119 -8.84 24.56 -0.47
CA LYS A 119 -7.82 25.58 -0.79
C LYS A 119 -8.26 27.01 -0.43
N TYR A 120 -9.56 27.28 -0.49
CA TYR A 120 -10.11 28.63 -0.34
C TYR A 120 -10.73 28.89 1.03
N ASP A 121 -10.97 27.83 1.81
CA ASP A 121 -11.55 27.92 3.15
C ASP A 121 -11.02 26.78 4.01
N THR A 122 -10.38 27.13 5.13
CA THR A 122 -9.80 26.17 6.07
C THR A 122 -10.84 25.43 6.91
N GLU A 123 -12.06 25.95 7.02
CA GLU A 123 -13.17 25.32 7.74
C GLU A 123 -13.83 24.22 6.91
N VAL A 124 -13.72 24.32 5.57
CA VAL A 124 -14.28 23.34 4.64
C VAL A 124 -13.33 22.17 4.43
N ARG A 125 -13.86 20.95 4.58
CA ARG A 125 -13.14 19.70 4.30
C ARG A 125 -13.52 19.16 2.93
N GLU A 126 -12.51 18.75 2.17
CA GLU A 126 -12.67 17.94 0.98
C GLU A 126 -12.41 16.48 1.34
N TYR A 127 -13.32 15.61 0.88
CA TYR A 127 -13.25 14.17 1.04
C TYR A 127 -12.89 13.55 -0.30
N PHE A 128 -12.03 12.56 -0.27
CA PHE A 128 -11.70 11.81 -1.46
C PHE A 128 -12.83 10.83 -1.81
N VAL A 129 -13.40 10.96 -3.00
CA VAL A 129 -14.51 10.13 -3.48
C VAL A 129 -14.10 9.43 -4.77
N GLU A 130 -14.11 8.10 -4.78
CA GLU A 130 -13.85 7.33 -5.99
C GLU A 130 -14.98 7.53 -7.01
N THR A 131 -14.66 8.11 -8.17
CA THR A 131 -15.64 8.38 -9.24
C THR A 131 -15.76 7.23 -10.24
N SER A 132 -14.88 6.22 -10.15
CA SER A 132 -14.71 5.18 -11.16
C SER A 132 -15.65 3.98 -11.04
N THR A 133 -16.55 3.91 -10.06
CA THR A 133 -17.52 2.81 -10.01
C THR A 133 -18.95 3.32 -9.92
N LYS A 134 -19.57 3.48 -11.10
CA LYS A 134 -21.02 3.28 -11.26
C LYS A 134 -21.49 1.88 -10.84
N GLN A 135 -20.60 1.00 -10.39
CA GLN A 135 -20.94 -0.21 -9.67
C GLN A 135 -21.09 0.14 -8.19
N THR A 136 -22.34 0.21 -7.73
CA THR A 136 -22.66 0.05 -6.32
C THR A 136 -21.94 -1.19 -5.82
N ILE A 137 -20.86 -1.02 -5.04
CA ILE A 137 -20.23 -2.12 -4.32
C ILE A 137 -21.35 -2.76 -3.50
N ARG A 138 -21.75 -3.98 -3.87
CA ARG A 138 -22.81 -4.68 -3.15
C ARG A 138 -22.35 -4.83 -1.70
N ASN A 139 -23.21 -4.55 -0.73
CA ASN A 139 -22.86 -4.66 0.71
C ASN A 139 -22.18 -6.00 1.05
N THR A 140 -22.50 -7.07 0.32
CA THR A 140 -21.86 -8.40 0.45
C THR A 140 -20.36 -8.41 0.17
N GLU A 141 -19.84 -7.53 -0.69
CA GLU A 141 -18.39 -7.40 -0.93
C GLU A 141 -17.70 -6.57 0.16
N LEU A 142 -18.40 -5.58 0.74
CA LEU A 142 -17.89 -4.81 1.88
C LEU A 142 -17.72 -5.71 3.12
N TYR A 143 -18.68 -6.60 3.41
CA TYR A 143 -18.55 -7.55 4.51
C TYR A 143 -17.40 -8.54 4.28
N LYS A 144 -17.20 -9.04 3.06
CA LYS A 144 -16.05 -9.91 2.74
C LYS A 144 -14.70 -9.21 2.94
N ARG A 145 -14.62 -7.91 2.65
CA ARG A 145 -13.40 -7.11 2.87
C ARG A 145 -13.16 -6.82 4.36
N GLN A 146 -14.22 -6.60 5.13
CA GLN A 146 -14.15 -6.43 6.59
C GLN A 146 -13.67 -7.74 7.25
N GLU A 147 -14.24 -8.88 6.88
CA GLU A 147 -13.83 -10.20 7.40
C GLU A 147 -12.37 -10.54 7.05
N ALA A 148 -11.90 -10.14 5.87
CA ALA A 148 -10.49 -10.34 5.48
C ALA A 148 -9.53 -9.47 6.30
N CYS A 149 -9.92 -8.26 6.68
CA CYS A 149 -9.13 -7.39 7.56
C CYS A 149 -9.12 -7.93 8.99
N ASP A 150 -10.29 -8.31 9.52
CA ASP A 150 -10.42 -8.85 10.87
C ASP A 150 -9.68 -10.20 11.02
N ALA A 151 -9.63 -11.01 9.95
CA ALA A 151 -8.84 -12.24 9.90
C ALA A 151 -7.32 -11.96 9.88
N GLY A 152 -6.88 -10.92 9.18
CA GLY A 152 -5.48 -10.46 9.17
C GLY A 152 -5.01 -10.00 10.55
N ASP A 153 -5.81 -9.18 11.22
CA ASP A 153 -5.52 -8.67 12.56
C ASP A 153 -5.52 -9.79 13.62
N ALA A 154 -6.41 -10.78 13.49
CA ALA A 154 -6.43 -11.95 14.36
C ALA A 154 -5.20 -12.85 14.19
N LEU A 155 -4.68 -12.97 12.96
CA LEU A 155 -3.43 -13.69 12.67
C LEU A 155 -2.22 -12.96 13.25
N GLN A 156 -2.17 -11.64 13.10
CA GLN A 156 -1.09 -10.81 13.62
C GLN A 156 -1.07 -10.75 15.17
N GLN A 157 -2.24 -10.77 15.82
CA GLN A 157 -2.33 -10.92 17.28
C GLN A 157 -1.89 -12.29 17.77
N LYS A 158 -2.15 -13.37 17.02
CA LYS A 158 -1.68 -14.72 17.37
C LYS A 158 -0.16 -14.84 17.27
N GLU A 159 0.45 -14.28 16.23
CA GLU A 159 1.91 -14.25 16.08
C GLU A 159 2.57 -13.41 17.18
N ASN A 160 2.02 -12.25 17.51
CA ASN A 160 2.54 -11.42 18.60
C ASN A 160 2.44 -12.12 19.97
N ARG A 161 1.36 -12.88 20.23
CA ARG A 161 1.23 -13.68 21.46
C ARG A 161 2.20 -14.86 21.51
N SER A 162 2.53 -15.48 20.39
CA SER A 162 3.51 -16.58 20.36
C SER A 162 4.92 -16.06 20.64
N LEU A 163 5.29 -14.92 20.04
CA LEU A 163 6.56 -14.22 20.27
C LEU A 163 6.76 -13.85 21.75
N VAL A 164 5.74 -13.31 22.40
CA VAL A 164 5.80 -12.96 23.83
C VAL A 164 6.04 -14.20 24.71
N ARG A 165 5.42 -15.35 24.39
CA ARG A 165 5.65 -16.60 25.13
C ARG A 165 7.05 -17.15 24.95
N THR A 166 7.63 -17.07 23.74
CA THR A 166 8.99 -17.54 23.48
C THR A 166 10.05 -16.68 24.18
N ILE A 167 9.82 -15.38 24.33
CA ILE A 167 10.71 -14.48 25.06
C ILE A 167 10.69 -14.81 26.57
N SER A 168 9.52 -15.09 27.15
CA SER A 168 9.41 -15.42 28.59
C SER A 168 10.00 -16.78 29.00
N GLN A 169 10.33 -17.67 28.05
CA GLN A 169 10.96 -18.97 28.36
C GLN A 169 12.50 -18.93 28.26
N ASN A 170 13.07 -17.85 27.73
CA ASN A 170 14.51 -17.68 27.54
C ASN A 170 15.13 -16.64 28.49
N ILE A 171 14.38 -16.21 29.51
CA ILE A 171 14.82 -15.39 30.65
C ILE A 171 14.70 -16.27 31.89
#